data_AF-A0A380DXZ9-F1
#
_entry.id   AF-A0A380DXZ9-F1
#
_cell.length_a   1.000
_cell.length_b   1.000
_cell.length_c   1.000
_cell.angle_alpha   90.00
_cell.angle_beta   90.00
_cell.angle_gamma   90.00
#
_symmetry.space_group_name_H-M   'P 1'
#
loop_
_entity.id
_entity.type
_entity.pdbx_description
1 polymer ?
#
loop_
_entity_poly.entity_id
_entity_poly.type
_entity_poly.pdbx_seq_one_letter_code
_entity_poly.pdbx_strand_id
1 'polypeptide(L)'
;MLDEDENGYKAGRFLRASDLGQTTEQGEWKPVIHDAISDSLVVPNGTMGQRWEEGKKWNLKLETEDGSKINPTLSMTEGGYELETIQFPYFDSDGDGIFNRPIPTRQVTLANGDKVRIATIFDLMASQYGVRRFDHKLESKGYDDAESKYTPAWQEAISGVKQSVVIQVAKEFAQNAIDTEGRSMIIMGAGINHWFNSDTIYRSILNLVMLCGCQGVNGGGWAHYVDKKNVARLKDGVLSHLRKTGKDHHVCKTEQVGSILRQTNGNMKSQM
;
A
#
# COMPACT_ATOMS: atom_id res chain seq x y z
N MET A 1 -12.86 3.49 2.68
CA MET A 1 -14.31 3.21 2.62
C MET A 1 -14.61 2.62 1.27
N LEU A 2 -15.67 1.84 1.19
CA LEU A 2 -16.17 1.32 -0.06
C LEU A 2 -17.41 2.12 -0.46
N ASP A 3 -17.43 2.59 -1.70
CA ASP A 3 -18.61 3.20 -2.31
C ASP A 3 -19.46 2.09 -2.91
N GLU A 4 -20.77 2.21 -2.86
CA GLU A 4 -21.71 1.20 -3.34
C GLU A 4 -22.48 1.71 -4.56
N ASP A 5 -22.65 0.85 -5.56
CA ASP A 5 -23.59 1.05 -6.65
C ASP A 5 -24.38 -0.24 -6.94
N GLU A 6 -25.23 -0.19 -7.98
CA GLU A 6 -26.10 -1.30 -8.37
C GLU A 6 -25.37 -2.62 -8.68
N ASN A 7 -24.05 -2.56 -8.96
CA ASN A 7 -23.23 -3.70 -9.37
C ASN A 7 -22.25 -4.17 -8.28
N GLY A 8 -22.28 -3.56 -7.09
CA GLY A 8 -21.47 -3.94 -5.92
C GLY A 8 -20.59 -2.80 -5.41
N TYR A 9 -19.49 -3.15 -4.75
CA TYR A 9 -18.63 -2.16 -4.10
C TYR A 9 -17.49 -1.67 -5.01
N LYS A 10 -17.06 -0.43 -4.80
CA LYS A 10 -15.89 0.20 -5.43
C LYS A 10 -14.99 0.81 -4.35
N ALA A 11 -13.69 0.88 -4.63
CA ALA A 11 -12.76 1.53 -3.73
C ALA A 11 -13.03 3.05 -3.69
N GLY A 12 -13.57 3.53 -2.57
CA GLY A 12 -13.77 4.96 -2.31
C GLY A 12 -12.57 5.60 -1.63
N ARG A 13 -12.78 6.73 -0.96
CA ARG A 13 -11.72 7.43 -0.22
C ARG A 13 -11.32 6.73 1.09
N PHE A 14 -10.17 7.12 1.64
CA PHE A 14 -9.76 6.71 2.99
C PHE A 14 -10.79 7.14 4.05
N LEU A 15 -11.01 6.27 5.04
CA LEU A 15 -11.70 6.62 6.27
C LEU A 15 -10.77 7.50 7.11
N ARG A 16 -11.30 8.59 7.67
CA ARG A 16 -10.54 9.62 8.39
C ARG A 16 -11.06 9.77 9.82
N ALA A 17 -10.26 10.41 10.67
CA ALA A 17 -10.62 10.70 12.05
C ALA A 17 -11.91 11.54 12.16
N SER A 18 -12.10 12.49 11.25
CA SER A 18 -13.29 13.35 11.20
C SER A 18 -14.58 12.58 10.87
N ASP A 19 -14.50 11.55 10.02
CA ASP A 19 -15.64 10.68 9.70
C ASP A 19 -16.17 9.94 10.93
N LEU A 20 -15.28 9.69 11.91
CA LEU A 20 -15.58 9.01 13.17
C LEU A 20 -15.90 9.98 14.32
N GLY A 21 -15.90 11.29 14.05
CA GLY A 21 -16.17 12.32 15.07
C GLY A 21 -15.08 12.46 16.11
N GLN A 22 -13.85 12.01 15.80
CA GLN A 22 -12.72 12.15 16.71
C GLN A 22 -12.30 13.63 16.76
N THR A 23 -12.26 14.19 17.98
CA THR A 23 -11.86 15.58 18.20
C THR A 23 -10.34 15.71 18.14
N THR A 24 -9.80 15.88 16.94
CA THR A 24 -8.37 16.09 16.69
C THR A 24 -8.17 17.20 15.67
N GLU A 25 -7.09 17.98 15.82
CA GLU A 25 -6.73 19.00 14.83
C GLU A 25 -6.50 18.32 13.47
N GLN A 26 -6.87 19.01 12.38
CA GLN A 26 -6.75 18.50 11.01
C GLN A 26 -7.29 17.06 10.80
N GLY A 27 -8.37 16.67 11.48
CA GLY A 27 -8.95 15.31 11.41
C GLY A 27 -9.28 14.82 9.98
N GLU A 28 -9.59 15.75 9.06
CA GLU A 28 -9.80 15.47 7.63
C GLU A 28 -8.54 14.95 6.90
N TRP A 29 -7.35 15.14 7.48
CA TRP A 29 -6.05 14.74 6.93
C TRP A 29 -5.41 13.60 7.71
N LYS A 30 -6.18 12.93 8.57
CA LYS A 30 -5.74 11.83 9.44
C LYS A 30 -6.49 10.54 9.10
N PRO A 31 -6.00 9.73 8.14
CA PRO A 31 -6.52 8.40 7.91
C PRO A 31 -6.42 7.53 9.16
N VAL A 32 -7.35 6.60 9.32
CA VAL A 32 -7.37 5.65 10.43
C VAL A 32 -6.93 4.25 10.00
N ILE A 33 -6.46 3.48 10.97
CA ILE A 33 -6.18 2.06 10.84
C ILE A 33 -6.92 1.30 11.92
N HIS A 34 -7.10 -0.01 11.72
CA HIS A 34 -7.53 -0.91 12.79
C HIS A 34 -6.30 -1.33 13.61
N ASP A 35 -6.35 -1.10 14.92
CA ASP A 35 -5.33 -1.55 15.86
C ASP A 35 -5.78 -2.84 16.55
N ALA A 36 -4.98 -3.90 16.42
CA ALA A 36 -5.24 -5.20 17.02
C ALA A 36 -5.05 -5.22 18.55
N ILE A 37 -4.34 -4.25 19.14
CA ILE A 37 -4.15 -4.18 20.60
C ILE A 37 -5.42 -3.67 21.28
N SER A 38 -5.96 -2.56 20.78
CA SER A 38 -7.18 -1.94 21.32
C SER A 38 -8.48 -2.45 20.69
N ASP A 39 -8.39 -3.21 19.61
CA ASP A 39 -9.52 -3.63 18.76
C ASP A 39 -10.38 -2.43 18.31
N SER A 40 -9.72 -1.35 17.91
CA SER A 40 -10.38 -0.07 17.60
C SER A 40 -9.74 0.65 16.42
N LEU A 41 -10.48 1.61 15.84
CA LEU A 41 -9.98 2.47 14.78
C LEU A 41 -9.22 3.67 15.39
N VAL A 42 -7.94 3.75 15.08
CA VAL A 42 -7.03 4.76 15.65
C VAL A 42 -6.31 5.53 14.55
N VAL A 43 -5.87 6.75 14.88
CA VAL A 43 -4.98 7.53 14.03
C VAL A 43 -3.53 7.16 14.36
N PRO A 44 -2.77 6.57 13.43
CA PRO A 44 -1.36 6.29 13.66
C PRO A 44 -0.53 7.57 13.56
N ASN A 45 0.66 7.59 14.18
CA ASN A 45 1.64 8.63 13.91
C ASN A 45 2.08 8.63 12.43
N GLY A 46 2.42 9.82 11.93
CA GLY A 46 2.95 10.01 10.57
C GLY A 46 1.91 10.45 9.53
N THR A 47 0.66 10.69 9.94
CA THR A 47 -0.38 11.22 9.05
C THR A 47 -0.10 12.67 8.63
N MET A 48 -0.65 13.09 7.49
CA MET A 48 -0.38 14.42 6.94
C MET A 48 -0.90 15.55 7.84
N GLY A 49 -2.03 15.35 8.54
CA GLY A 49 -2.56 16.32 9.50
C GLY A 49 -1.53 16.70 10.56
N GLN A 50 -0.90 15.69 11.19
CA GLN A 50 0.11 15.89 12.23
C GLN A 50 1.34 16.69 11.79
N ARG A 51 1.67 16.70 10.49
CA ARG A 51 2.84 17.43 9.98
C ARG A 51 2.75 18.94 10.20
N TRP A 52 1.54 19.48 10.20
CA TRP A 52 1.29 20.92 10.25
C TRP A 52 0.81 21.43 11.61
N GLU A 53 0.53 20.51 12.52
CA GLU A 53 0.10 20.80 13.89
C GLU A 53 1.28 21.21 14.77
N GLU A 54 1.04 22.18 15.64
CA GLU A 54 2.07 22.67 16.55
C GLU A 54 2.29 21.69 17.70
N GLY A 55 3.56 21.42 18.02
CA GLY A 55 3.95 20.53 19.12
C GLY A 55 3.77 19.03 18.86
N LYS A 56 3.36 18.61 17.65
CA LYS A 56 3.20 17.19 17.29
C LYS A 56 4.47 16.61 16.66
N LYS A 57 4.73 15.33 16.93
CA LYS A 57 5.87 14.60 16.37
C LYS A 57 5.44 13.84 15.12
N TRP A 58 5.67 14.41 13.94
CA TRP A 58 5.41 13.72 12.67
C TRP A 58 6.49 12.67 12.38
N ASN A 59 6.19 11.40 12.67
CA ASN A 59 7.15 10.30 12.59
C ASN A 59 6.44 8.96 12.30
N LEU A 60 7.22 7.91 12.08
CA LEU A 60 6.76 6.59 11.65
C LEU A 60 6.82 5.52 12.75
N LYS A 61 6.79 5.91 14.03
CA LYS A 61 6.66 4.95 15.12
C LYS A 61 5.25 4.38 15.12
N LEU A 62 5.13 3.09 15.42
CA LEU A 62 3.85 2.40 15.64
C LEU A 62 3.27 2.78 17.00
N GLU A 63 2.90 4.06 17.09
CA GLU A 63 2.31 4.70 18.25
C GLU A 63 1.18 5.63 17.76
N THR A 64 0.19 5.87 18.61
CA THR A 64 -0.74 7.00 18.49
C THR A 64 -0.07 8.29 18.96
N GLU A 65 -0.77 9.41 18.81
CA GLU A 65 -0.25 10.74 19.13
C GLU A 65 0.08 10.94 20.63
N ASP A 66 -0.62 10.23 21.52
CA ASP A 66 -0.38 10.19 22.96
C ASP A 66 0.79 9.27 23.36
N GLY A 67 1.40 8.57 22.40
CA GLY A 67 2.49 7.61 22.63
C GLY A 67 2.04 6.19 22.95
N SER A 68 0.73 5.89 22.92
CA SER A 68 0.24 4.53 23.10
C SER A 68 0.69 3.66 21.91
N LYS A 69 1.21 2.47 22.19
CA LYS A 69 1.67 1.54 21.14
C LYS A 69 0.48 0.97 20.37
N ILE A 70 0.67 0.76 19.07
CA ILE A 70 -0.33 0.15 18.18
C ILE A 70 0.26 -1.05 17.44
N ASN A 71 -0.61 -1.99 17.07
CA ASN A 71 -0.34 -3.10 16.19
C ASN A 71 -1.34 -3.08 15.02
N PRO A 72 -1.00 -2.42 13.89
CA PRO A 72 -1.93 -2.31 12.76
C PRO A 72 -2.31 -3.70 12.22
N THR A 73 -3.61 -3.96 12.15
CA THR A 73 -4.12 -5.13 11.44
C THR A 73 -3.89 -4.97 9.94
N LEU A 74 -3.26 -5.97 9.32
CA LEU A 74 -2.98 -5.93 7.89
C LEU A 74 -4.23 -6.28 7.07
N SER A 75 -4.99 -7.29 7.51
CA SER A 75 -6.19 -7.74 6.82
C SER A 75 -7.40 -7.85 7.75
N MET A 76 -8.58 -7.51 7.24
CA MET A 76 -9.85 -7.71 7.93
C MET A 76 -10.11 -9.17 8.33
N THR A 77 -9.46 -10.12 7.65
CA THR A 77 -9.58 -11.57 7.93
C THR A 77 -9.06 -11.98 9.29
N GLU A 78 -8.25 -11.14 9.95
CA GLU A 78 -7.72 -11.37 11.28
C GLU A 78 -8.76 -11.18 12.40
N GLY A 79 -10.01 -10.83 12.07
CA GLY A 79 -11.13 -10.82 13.01
C GLY A 79 -12.46 -11.05 12.30
N GLY A 80 -13.57 -10.57 12.87
CA GLY A 80 -14.89 -10.69 12.23
C GLY A 80 -14.93 -9.91 10.91
N TYR A 81 -15.22 -10.59 9.80
CA TYR A 81 -15.38 -9.96 8.48
C TYR A 81 -16.56 -10.54 7.72
N GLU A 82 -17.07 -9.74 6.79
CA GLU A 82 -18.08 -10.16 5.82
C GLU A 82 -17.46 -10.12 4.42
N LEU A 83 -17.69 -11.17 3.64
CA LEU A 83 -17.19 -11.25 2.28
C LEU A 83 -18.15 -10.54 1.33
N GLU A 84 -17.63 -9.55 0.62
CA GLU A 84 -18.38 -8.77 -0.36
C GLU A 84 -17.78 -8.90 -1.76
N THR A 85 -18.54 -8.49 -2.77
CA THR A 85 -18.02 -8.38 -4.14
C THR A 85 -17.58 -6.96 -4.44
N ILE A 86 -16.31 -6.81 -4.82
CA ILE A 86 -15.73 -5.53 -5.24
C ILE A 86 -15.43 -5.54 -6.74
N GLN A 87 -15.69 -4.39 -7.36
CA GLN A 87 -15.45 -4.06 -8.74
C GLN A 87 -14.09 -3.39 -8.90
N PHE A 88 -13.30 -3.85 -9.86
CA PHE A 88 -12.04 -3.23 -10.27
C PHE A 88 -12.08 -2.81 -11.74
N PRO A 89 -11.63 -1.60 -12.07
CA PRO A 89 -11.48 -1.21 -13.47
C PRO A 89 -10.34 -2.01 -14.10
N TYR A 90 -10.51 -2.32 -15.38
CA TYR A 90 -9.55 -3.04 -16.20
C TYR A 90 -9.47 -2.40 -17.57
N PHE A 91 -8.26 -2.36 -18.12
CA PHE A 91 -7.97 -1.71 -19.38
C PHE A 91 -7.01 -2.58 -20.17
N ASP A 92 -7.32 -2.83 -21.43
CA ASP A 92 -6.42 -3.47 -22.38
C ASP A 92 -6.54 -2.85 -23.78
N SER A 93 -6.06 -3.56 -24.80
CA SER A 93 -6.11 -3.08 -26.19
C SER A 93 -7.53 -2.98 -26.74
N ASP A 94 -8.48 -3.70 -26.16
CA ASP A 94 -9.84 -3.82 -26.68
C ASP A 94 -10.79 -2.80 -26.03
N GLY A 95 -10.37 -2.19 -24.92
CA GLY A 95 -11.06 -1.06 -24.29
C GLY A 95 -11.00 -1.06 -22.77
N ASP A 96 -11.98 -0.40 -22.17
CA ASP A 96 -12.22 -0.37 -20.74
C ASP A 96 -13.25 -1.41 -20.31
N GLY A 97 -13.09 -1.92 -19.10
CA GLY A 97 -13.97 -2.92 -18.52
C GLY A 97 -13.90 -2.96 -17.00
N ILE A 98 -14.70 -3.85 -16.42
CA ILE A 98 -14.77 -4.09 -14.98
C ILE A 98 -14.66 -5.60 -14.74
N PHE A 99 -13.90 -6.00 -13.73
CA PHE A 99 -13.91 -7.36 -13.21
C PHE A 99 -14.18 -7.36 -11.71
N ASN A 100 -14.71 -8.48 -11.22
CA ASN A 100 -15.18 -8.62 -9.85
C ASN A 100 -14.31 -9.58 -9.05
N ARG A 101 -14.10 -9.28 -7.77
CA ARG A 101 -13.33 -10.11 -6.83
C ARG A 101 -14.02 -10.14 -5.47
N PRO A 102 -13.82 -11.20 -4.67
CA PRO A 102 -14.25 -11.18 -3.28
C PRO A 102 -13.32 -10.26 -2.47
N ILE A 103 -13.86 -9.57 -1.47
CA ILE A 103 -13.07 -8.75 -0.54
C ILE A 103 -13.63 -8.88 0.89
N PRO A 104 -12.78 -9.04 1.92
CA PRO A 104 -13.22 -9.05 3.30
C PRO A 104 -13.47 -7.61 3.77
N THR A 105 -14.62 -7.39 4.40
CA THR A 105 -15.07 -6.07 4.82
C THR A 105 -15.55 -6.06 6.25
N ARG A 106 -15.60 -4.87 6.85
CA ARG A 106 -16.29 -4.60 8.10
C ARG A 106 -17.21 -3.39 7.94
N GLN A 107 -18.30 -3.38 8.69
CA GLN A 107 -19.21 -2.25 8.76
C GLN A 107 -18.82 -1.31 9.91
N VAL A 108 -18.84 -0.01 9.66
CA VAL A 108 -18.56 1.03 10.64
C VAL A 108 -19.67 2.07 10.60
N THR A 109 -20.03 2.59 11.76
CA THR A 109 -20.98 3.72 11.87
C THR A 109 -20.19 5.01 11.97
N LEU A 110 -20.48 5.96 11.08
CA LEU A 110 -19.88 7.28 11.03
C LEU A 110 -20.50 8.21 12.07
N ALA A 111 -19.86 9.35 12.33
CA ALA A 111 -20.34 10.34 13.29
C ALA A 111 -21.71 10.94 12.93
N ASN A 112 -22.06 10.96 11.64
CA ASN A 112 -23.37 11.42 11.16
C ASN A 112 -24.47 10.33 11.26
N GLY A 113 -24.13 9.13 11.74
CA GLY A 113 -25.06 7.99 11.85
C GLY A 113 -25.07 7.06 10.64
N ASP A 114 -24.41 7.42 9.53
CA ASP A 114 -24.35 6.58 8.34
C ASP A 114 -23.54 5.31 8.59
N LYS A 115 -23.97 4.22 7.96
CA LYS A 115 -23.32 2.93 8.02
C LYS A 115 -22.56 2.69 6.72
N VAL A 116 -21.24 2.53 6.81
CA VAL A 116 -20.37 2.33 5.66
C VAL A 116 -19.55 1.04 5.79
N ARG A 117 -19.19 0.44 4.66
CA ARG A 117 -18.23 -0.66 4.63
C ARG A 117 -16.79 -0.16 4.47
N ILE A 118 -15.87 -0.85 5.12
CA ILE A 118 -14.43 -0.62 5.01
C ILE A 118 -13.68 -1.92 4.73
N ALA A 119 -12.55 -1.80 4.05
CA ALA A 119 -11.55 -2.83 3.85
C ALA A 119 -10.15 -2.22 4.05
N THR A 120 -9.13 -3.04 4.30
CA THR A 120 -7.76 -2.52 4.34
C THR A 120 -7.23 -2.32 2.92
N ILE A 121 -6.18 -1.51 2.77
CA ILE A 121 -5.49 -1.36 1.48
C ILE A 121 -4.84 -2.67 1.05
N PHE A 122 -4.36 -3.48 1.99
CA PHE A 122 -3.82 -4.79 1.68
C PHE A 122 -4.89 -5.71 1.12
N ASP A 123 -6.09 -5.72 1.70
CA ASP A 123 -7.22 -6.52 1.20
C ASP A 123 -7.64 -6.08 -0.21
N LEU A 124 -7.69 -4.77 -0.48
CA LEU A 124 -7.94 -4.23 -1.82
C LEU A 124 -6.88 -4.72 -2.82
N MET A 125 -5.60 -4.61 -2.46
CA MET A 125 -4.49 -5.03 -3.30
C MET A 125 -4.52 -6.54 -3.57
N ALA A 126 -4.64 -7.37 -2.53
CA ALA A 126 -4.68 -8.83 -2.65
C ALA A 126 -5.86 -9.30 -3.51
N SER A 127 -7.03 -8.67 -3.34
CA SER A 127 -8.22 -8.95 -4.15
C SER A 127 -7.99 -8.57 -5.60
N GLN A 128 -7.44 -7.37 -5.87
CA GLN A 128 -7.16 -6.91 -7.23
C GLN A 128 -6.19 -7.84 -7.98
N TYR A 129 -5.11 -8.26 -7.32
CA TYR A 129 -4.13 -9.21 -7.87
C TYR A 129 -4.65 -10.66 -7.97
N GLY A 130 -5.87 -10.94 -7.51
CA GLY A 130 -6.49 -12.27 -7.62
C GLY A 130 -5.85 -13.32 -6.70
N VAL A 131 -5.25 -12.91 -5.59
CA VAL A 131 -4.68 -13.83 -4.59
C VAL A 131 -5.81 -14.63 -3.96
N ARG A 132 -5.71 -15.97 -4.00
CA ARG A 132 -6.72 -16.87 -3.46
C ARG A 132 -6.65 -16.92 -1.93
N ARG A 133 -7.74 -16.54 -1.25
CA ARG A 133 -7.83 -16.37 0.21
C ARG A 133 -9.13 -16.88 0.81
N PHE A 134 -10.20 -17.01 0.02
CA PHE A 134 -11.56 -17.28 0.48
C PHE A 134 -12.20 -18.54 -0.12
N ASP A 135 -11.48 -19.24 -0.99
CA ASP A 135 -12.03 -20.33 -1.81
C ASP A 135 -13.28 -19.91 -2.61
N HIS A 136 -13.27 -18.66 -3.07
CA HIS A 136 -14.41 -18.07 -3.74
C HIS A 136 -14.29 -18.22 -5.26
N LYS A 137 -15.40 -18.44 -5.96
CA LYS A 137 -15.45 -18.68 -7.41
C LYS A 137 -14.86 -17.57 -8.29
N LEU A 138 -14.72 -16.36 -7.73
CA LEU A 138 -14.12 -15.20 -8.39
C LEU A 138 -12.62 -15.05 -8.12
N GLU A 139 -11.99 -15.93 -7.34
CA GLU A 139 -10.54 -15.96 -7.14
C GLU A 139 -9.84 -16.72 -8.26
N SER A 140 -8.53 -16.51 -8.41
CA SER A 140 -7.73 -17.32 -9.33
C SER A 140 -7.71 -18.79 -8.91
N LYS A 141 -7.70 -19.69 -9.90
CA LYS A 141 -7.53 -21.14 -9.65
C LYS A 141 -6.07 -21.53 -9.39
N GLY A 142 -5.13 -20.66 -9.74
CA GLY A 142 -3.69 -20.91 -9.64
C GLY A 142 -2.90 -20.02 -10.59
N TYR A 143 -1.60 -20.29 -10.71
CA TYR A 143 -0.73 -19.55 -11.62
C TYR A 143 -1.05 -19.80 -13.10
N ASP A 144 -1.61 -20.97 -13.41
CA ASP A 144 -1.99 -21.46 -14.73
C ASP A 144 -3.36 -20.94 -15.22
N ASP A 145 -4.08 -20.20 -14.39
CA ASP A 145 -5.41 -19.67 -14.70
C ASP A 145 -5.33 -18.44 -15.62
N ALA A 146 -5.40 -18.66 -16.93
CA ALA A 146 -5.32 -17.59 -17.95
C ALA A 146 -6.53 -16.63 -17.95
N GLU A 147 -7.68 -17.05 -17.40
CA GLU A 147 -8.90 -16.24 -17.38
C GLU A 147 -8.91 -15.23 -16.23
N SER A 148 -8.17 -15.53 -15.16
CA SER A 148 -8.04 -14.64 -14.01
C SER A 148 -6.97 -13.57 -14.28
N LYS A 149 -7.40 -12.30 -14.28
CA LYS A 149 -6.50 -11.15 -14.47
C LYS A 149 -5.33 -11.17 -13.48
N TYR A 150 -4.14 -10.80 -13.97
CA TYR A 150 -2.88 -10.70 -13.23
C TYR A 150 -2.24 -12.02 -12.76
N THR A 151 -2.71 -13.17 -13.21
CA THR A 151 -1.97 -14.44 -13.04
C THR A 151 -0.79 -14.53 -14.01
N PRO A 152 0.21 -15.38 -13.73
CA PRO A 152 1.28 -15.67 -14.68
C PRO A 152 0.79 -16.15 -16.06
N ALA A 153 -0.21 -17.04 -16.12
CA ALA A 153 -0.78 -17.48 -17.39
C ALA A 153 -1.48 -16.35 -18.16
N TRP A 154 -2.22 -15.47 -17.46
CA TRP A 154 -2.82 -14.28 -18.08
C TRP A 154 -1.74 -13.32 -18.61
N GLN A 155 -0.68 -13.10 -17.84
CA GLN A 155 0.44 -12.24 -18.20
C GLN A 155 1.20 -12.76 -19.42
N GLU A 156 1.36 -14.08 -19.58
CA GLU A 156 2.06 -14.69 -20.71
C GLU A 156 1.38 -14.36 -22.05
N ALA A 157 0.04 -14.38 -22.08
CA ALA A 157 -0.72 -14.00 -23.27
C ALA A 157 -0.50 -12.54 -23.70
N ILE A 158 -0.17 -11.65 -22.75
CA ILE A 158 0.03 -10.21 -23.01
C ILE A 158 1.48 -9.88 -23.33
N SER A 159 2.43 -10.40 -22.55
CA SER A 159 3.84 -10.02 -22.70
C SER A 159 4.65 -10.95 -23.59
N GLY A 160 4.14 -12.16 -23.88
CA GLY A 160 4.87 -13.24 -24.53
C GLY A 160 5.98 -13.87 -23.66
N VAL A 161 6.16 -13.41 -22.42
CA VAL A 161 7.12 -14.01 -21.48
C VAL A 161 6.50 -15.24 -20.84
N LYS A 162 7.20 -16.38 -20.91
CA LYS A 162 6.71 -17.64 -20.34
C LYS A 162 6.36 -17.49 -18.85
N GLN A 163 5.20 -18.00 -18.43
CA GLN A 163 4.77 -17.98 -17.04
C GLN A 163 5.80 -18.61 -16.11
N SER A 164 6.49 -19.67 -16.56
CA SER A 164 7.51 -20.36 -15.78
C SER A 164 8.69 -19.43 -15.43
N VAL A 165 9.09 -18.56 -16.35
CA VAL A 165 10.16 -17.58 -16.14
C VAL A 165 9.70 -16.51 -15.16
N VAL A 166 8.47 -16.00 -15.30
CA VAL A 166 7.93 -14.98 -14.38
C VAL A 166 7.80 -15.53 -12.96
N ILE A 167 7.28 -16.76 -12.81
CA ILE A 167 7.17 -17.43 -11.50
C ILE A 167 8.55 -17.62 -10.89
N GLN A 168 9.53 -18.10 -11.66
CA GLN A 168 10.89 -18.33 -11.18
C GLN A 168 11.51 -17.02 -10.68
N VAL A 169 11.53 -15.97 -11.52
CA VAL A 169 12.14 -14.68 -11.16
C VAL A 169 11.45 -14.04 -9.97
N ALA A 170 10.11 -14.10 -9.89
CA ALA A 170 9.36 -13.57 -8.76
C ALA A 170 9.73 -14.29 -7.45
N LYS A 171 9.81 -15.62 -7.47
CA LYS A 171 10.20 -16.42 -6.31
C LYS A 171 11.65 -16.17 -5.90
N GLU A 172 12.58 -16.16 -6.84
CA GLU A 172 14.00 -15.90 -6.57
C GLU A 172 14.23 -14.49 -6.03
N PHE A 173 13.54 -13.48 -6.58
CA PHE A 173 13.62 -12.10 -6.11
C PHE A 173 13.12 -11.96 -4.66
N ALA A 174 11.97 -12.58 -4.35
CA ALA A 174 11.40 -12.59 -3.02
C ALA A 174 12.26 -13.41 -2.03
N GLN A 175 12.74 -14.57 -2.45
CA GLN A 175 13.60 -15.43 -1.63
C GLN A 175 14.91 -14.73 -1.28
N ASN A 176 15.58 -14.10 -2.26
CA ASN A 176 16.77 -13.31 -1.98
C ASN A 176 16.46 -12.17 -1.00
N ALA A 177 15.32 -11.48 -1.14
CA ALA A 177 14.93 -10.44 -0.19
C ALA A 177 14.71 -10.99 1.23
N ILE A 178 14.13 -12.19 1.36
CA ILE A 178 13.97 -12.87 2.66
C ILE A 178 15.35 -13.20 3.27
N ASP A 179 16.22 -13.85 2.50
CA ASP A 179 17.52 -14.34 2.97
C ASP A 179 18.49 -13.22 3.31
N THR A 180 18.30 -12.06 2.69
CA THR A 180 19.21 -10.92 2.79
C THR A 180 18.64 -9.74 3.56
N GLU A 181 17.45 -9.88 4.14
CA GLU A 181 16.72 -8.83 4.86
C GLU A 181 16.41 -7.59 4.00
N GLY A 182 16.04 -7.83 2.74
CA GLY A 182 15.54 -6.83 1.81
C GLY A 182 16.54 -6.40 0.73
N ARG A 183 17.64 -7.13 0.49
CA ARG A 183 18.66 -6.76 -0.52
C ARG A 183 18.33 -7.29 -1.92
N SER A 184 17.10 -7.05 -2.38
CA SER A 184 16.69 -7.19 -3.78
C SER A 184 16.39 -5.81 -4.35
N MET A 185 16.91 -5.51 -5.54
CA MET A 185 16.82 -4.18 -6.15
C MET A 185 16.32 -4.26 -7.59
N ILE A 186 15.51 -3.27 -7.97
CA ILE A 186 15.10 -3.07 -9.36
C ILE A 186 15.72 -1.75 -9.85
N ILE A 187 16.59 -1.86 -10.85
CA ILE A 187 17.18 -0.71 -11.55
C ILE A 187 16.35 -0.43 -12.80
N MET A 188 15.86 0.79 -12.94
CA MET A 188 14.99 1.17 -14.06
C MET A 188 15.37 2.51 -14.68
N GLY A 189 15.02 2.68 -15.96
CA GLY A 189 15.27 3.93 -16.68
C GLY A 189 14.22 4.24 -17.75
N ALA A 190 14.63 5.02 -18.76
CA ALA A 190 13.75 5.54 -19.80
C ALA A 190 12.94 4.46 -20.54
N GLY A 191 13.48 3.25 -20.71
CA GLY A 191 12.84 2.16 -21.46
C GLY A 191 11.44 1.77 -20.96
N ILE A 192 11.14 2.02 -19.68
CA ILE A 192 9.80 1.83 -19.10
C ILE A 192 9.18 3.12 -18.54
N ASN A 193 9.98 4.18 -18.33
CA ASN A 193 9.48 5.47 -17.86
C ASN A 193 8.97 6.39 -18.99
N HIS A 194 9.34 6.17 -20.24
CA HIS A 194 8.94 7.04 -21.37
C HIS A 194 7.70 6.53 -22.10
N TRP A 195 6.90 5.70 -21.43
CA TRP A 195 5.59 5.27 -21.90
C TRP A 195 4.49 6.20 -21.36
N PHE A 196 3.38 6.30 -22.08
CA PHE A 196 2.22 7.10 -21.68
C PHE A 196 1.70 6.68 -20.28
N ASN A 197 1.58 5.37 -20.04
CA ASN A 197 1.16 4.79 -18.76
C ASN A 197 2.37 4.43 -17.87
N SER A 198 3.42 5.24 -17.89
CA SER A 198 4.65 4.99 -17.10
C SER A 198 4.38 4.94 -15.61
N ASP A 199 3.41 5.69 -15.11
CA ASP A 199 2.97 5.68 -13.72
C ASP A 199 2.53 4.29 -13.24
N THR A 200 1.80 3.55 -14.06
CA THR A 200 1.30 2.20 -13.76
C THR A 200 2.46 1.19 -13.72
N ILE A 201 3.42 1.34 -14.63
CA ILE A 201 4.63 0.51 -14.65
C ILE A 201 5.49 0.80 -13.40
N TYR A 202 5.63 2.08 -13.04
CA TYR A 202 6.34 2.50 -11.83
C TYR A 202 5.75 1.91 -10.56
N ARG A 203 4.43 2.03 -10.41
CA ARG A 203 3.71 1.52 -9.24
C ARG A 203 3.86 0.01 -9.11
N SER A 204 3.90 -0.72 -10.22
CA SER A 204 4.17 -2.16 -10.22
C SER A 204 5.56 -2.49 -9.63
N ILE A 205 6.59 -1.74 -10.01
CA ILE A 205 7.95 -1.89 -9.46
C ILE A 205 7.99 -1.52 -7.97
N LEU A 206 7.35 -0.40 -7.60
CA LEU A 206 7.26 0.02 -6.21
C LEU A 206 6.55 -1.03 -5.35
N ASN A 207 5.45 -1.61 -5.84
CA ASN A 207 4.73 -2.67 -5.14
C ASN A 207 5.64 -3.88 -4.87
N LEU A 208 6.42 -4.33 -5.87
CA LEU A 208 7.35 -5.47 -5.70
C LEU A 208 8.39 -5.21 -4.60
N VAL A 209 9.05 -4.04 -4.64
CA VAL A 209 10.09 -3.72 -3.64
C VAL A 209 9.52 -3.39 -2.26
N MET A 210 8.27 -2.90 -2.18
CA MET A 210 7.58 -2.67 -0.90
C MET A 210 7.13 -3.99 -0.27
N LEU A 211 6.50 -4.89 -1.05
CA LEU A 211 6.07 -6.21 -0.58
C LEU A 211 7.25 -7.06 -0.11
N CYS A 212 8.38 -7.00 -0.81
CA CYS A 212 9.60 -7.71 -0.43
C CYS A 212 10.40 -7.00 0.68
N GLY A 213 9.92 -5.86 1.21
CA GLY A 213 10.62 -5.12 2.28
C GLY A 213 11.99 -4.56 1.88
N CYS A 214 12.21 -4.33 0.59
CA CYS A 214 13.51 -3.91 0.06
C CYS A 214 13.75 -2.40 0.14
N GLN A 215 12.67 -1.61 0.20
CA GLN A 215 12.78 -0.15 0.18
C GLN A 215 13.43 0.38 1.46
N GLY A 216 14.48 1.19 1.30
CA GLY A 216 15.24 1.76 2.41
C GLY A 216 16.30 0.83 3.01
N VAL A 217 16.64 -0.27 2.33
CA VAL A 217 17.73 -1.20 2.69
C VAL A 217 18.92 -1.00 1.77
N ASN A 218 20.14 -0.98 2.31
CA ASN A 218 21.36 -0.92 1.50
C ASN A 218 21.47 -2.17 0.62
N GLY A 219 21.54 -1.98 -0.71
CA GLY A 219 21.51 -3.09 -1.67
C GLY A 219 20.11 -3.54 -2.07
N GLY A 220 19.06 -2.85 -1.61
CA GLY A 220 17.67 -3.11 -1.97
C GLY A 220 16.91 -1.87 -2.47
N GLY A 221 15.72 -2.11 -3.03
CA GLY A 221 14.74 -1.06 -3.31
C GLY A 221 14.63 -0.63 -4.77
N TRP A 222 14.03 0.54 -4.96
CA TRP A 222 13.82 1.15 -6.27
C TRP A 222 14.97 2.10 -6.63
N ALA A 223 15.61 1.87 -7.77
CA ALA A 223 16.73 2.65 -8.25
C ALA A 223 16.48 3.18 -9.68
N HIS A 224 15.98 4.41 -9.77
CA HIS A 224 15.67 5.06 -11.04
C HIS A 224 16.83 5.91 -11.59
N TYR A 225 17.21 5.65 -12.84
CA TYR A 225 18.23 6.38 -13.57
C TYR A 225 17.69 6.83 -14.94
N VAL A 226 17.67 8.15 -15.17
CA VAL A 226 17.31 8.75 -16.47
C VAL A 226 18.36 9.79 -16.87
N ASP A 227 18.35 10.94 -16.21
CA ASP A 227 19.26 12.06 -16.43
C ASP A 227 19.70 12.64 -15.08
N LYS A 228 20.64 13.60 -15.09
CA LYS A 228 21.12 14.31 -13.89
C LYS A 228 20.00 15.15 -13.24
N LYS A 229 19.12 14.53 -12.45
CA LYS A 229 18.06 15.20 -11.67
C LYS A 229 18.48 15.53 -10.23
N ASN A 230 19.46 14.80 -9.68
CA ASN A 230 19.96 15.03 -8.32
C ASN A 230 21.08 16.07 -8.30
N VAL A 231 20.73 17.31 -7.97
CA VAL A 231 21.71 18.34 -7.64
C VAL A 231 22.04 18.21 -6.14
N ALA A 232 23.18 17.58 -5.82
CA ALA A 232 23.62 17.36 -4.43
C ALA A 232 23.78 18.64 -3.61
N ARG A 233 23.86 19.80 -4.28
CA ARG A 233 23.82 21.13 -3.66
C ARG A 233 22.50 21.82 -3.97
N LEU A 234 21.46 21.51 -3.22
CA LEU A 234 20.45 22.52 -2.91
C LEU A 234 21.13 23.54 -1.96
N LYS A 235 21.89 24.48 -2.54
CA LYS A 235 22.71 25.46 -1.81
C LYS A 235 21.84 26.35 -0.93
N ASP A 236 22.10 26.32 0.38
CA ASP A 236 22.33 27.43 1.35
C ASP A 236 21.45 28.70 1.37
N GLY A 237 20.42 28.84 0.52
CA GLY A 237 19.47 29.95 0.53
C GLY A 237 18.15 29.64 1.24
N VAL A 238 17.74 28.37 1.25
CA VAL A 238 16.46 27.93 1.86
C VAL A 238 16.64 27.59 3.35
N LEU A 239 17.85 27.22 3.78
CA LEU A 239 18.16 26.91 5.19
C LEU A 239 18.20 28.13 6.11
N SER A 240 18.45 29.34 5.58
CA SER A 240 18.47 30.57 6.40
C SER A 240 17.07 31.04 6.81
N HIS A 241 16.03 30.68 6.06
CA HIS A 241 14.64 30.99 6.40
C HIS A 241 14.04 29.95 7.36
N LEU A 242 14.44 28.68 7.25
CA LEU A 242 14.00 27.60 8.15
C LEU A 242 14.64 27.65 9.55
N ARG A 243 15.83 28.25 9.69
CA ARG A 243 16.44 28.47 11.02
C ARG A 243 15.75 29.55 11.86
N LYS A 244 14.91 30.41 11.26
CA LYS A 244 14.20 31.47 12.00
C LYS A 244 12.89 31.02 12.62
N THR A 245 12.36 29.85 12.25
CA THR A 245 11.03 29.40 12.72
C THR A 245 11.06 28.38 13.85
N GLY A 246 12.23 27.97 14.36
CA GLY A 246 12.33 27.10 15.54
C GLY A 246 11.67 25.71 15.41
N LYS A 247 11.18 25.33 14.22
CA LYS A 247 10.56 24.02 13.97
C LYS A 247 11.64 23.04 13.53
N ASP A 248 11.99 22.10 14.40
CA ASP A 248 12.81 20.94 14.07
C ASP A 248 12.08 20.08 13.01
N HIS A 249 12.41 20.30 11.75
CA HIS A 249 11.96 19.45 10.66
C HIS A 249 12.82 18.19 10.62
N HIS A 250 12.44 17.20 11.43
CA HIS A 250 12.87 15.82 11.19
C HIS A 250 12.27 15.35 9.87
N VAL A 251 13.02 15.51 8.78
CA VAL A 251 12.72 14.83 7.52
C VAL A 251 12.73 13.33 7.80
N CYS A 252 11.60 12.68 7.56
CA CYS A 252 11.46 11.23 7.71
C CYS A 252 12.54 10.54 6.89
N LYS A 253 13.47 9.86 7.57
CA LYS A 253 14.53 9.09 6.91
C LYS A 253 13.91 7.85 6.28
N THR A 254 14.30 7.53 5.05
CA THR A 254 13.92 6.31 4.30
C THR A 254 14.08 5.01 5.11
N GLU A 255 15.00 4.98 6.08
CA GLU A 255 15.22 3.87 7.01
C GLU A 255 13.99 3.56 7.90
N GLN A 256 13.19 4.57 8.28
CA GLN A 256 12.00 4.38 9.13
C GLN A 256 10.84 3.74 8.37
N VAL A 257 10.68 4.05 7.08
CA VAL A 257 9.67 3.41 6.21
C VAL A 257 9.98 1.92 6.05
N GLY A 258 11.26 1.59 5.82
CA GLY A 258 11.71 0.21 5.70
C GLY A 258 11.54 -0.60 6.99
N SER A 259 11.66 0.02 8.18
CA SER A 259 11.48 -0.71 9.44
C SER A 259 10.02 -1.06 9.74
N ILE A 260 9.06 -0.19 9.40
CA ILE A 260 7.62 -0.50 9.57
C ILE A 260 7.23 -1.67 8.67
N LEU A 261 7.64 -1.62 7.39
CA LEU A 261 7.36 -2.71 6.45
C LEU A 261 7.95 -4.04 6.93
N ARG A 262 9.10 -4.03 7.63
CA ARG A 262 9.66 -5.25 8.25
C ARG A 262 8.85 -5.74 9.45
N GLN A 263 8.34 -4.83 10.30
CA GLN A 263 7.49 -5.19 11.43
C GLN A 263 6.15 -5.77 10.97
N THR A 264 5.58 -5.28 9.87
CA THR A 264 4.38 -5.85 9.25
C THR A 264 4.67 -7.09 8.39
N ASN A 265 5.85 -7.19 7.76
CA ASN A 265 6.28 -8.38 7.00
C ASN A 265 6.44 -9.63 7.86
N GLY A 266 6.71 -9.47 9.17
CA GLY A 266 6.67 -10.57 10.13
C GLY A 266 5.33 -11.32 10.11
N ASN A 267 4.21 -10.60 9.87
CA ASN A 267 2.88 -11.19 9.75
C ASN A 267 2.60 -11.73 8.33
N MET A 268 3.18 -11.15 7.27
CA MET A 268 3.04 -11.64 5.88
C MET A 268 3.63 -13.04 5.67
N LYS A 269 4.70 -13.41 6.39
CA LYS A 269 5.30 -14.76 6.33
C LYS A 269 4.34 -15.89 6.74
N SER A 270 3.23 -15.57 7.41
CA SER A 270 2.20 -16.55 7.78
C SER A 270 1.04 -16.67 6.78
N GLN A 271 0.99 -15.79 5.76
CA GLN A 271 -0.12 -15.66 4.81
C GLN A 271 0.28 -15.82 3.33
N MET A 272 1.56 -16.05 3.03
CA MET A 272 2.07 -16.46 1.71
C MET A 272 2.49 -17.94 1.76
#